data_AF-T1CC60-F1
#
_entry.id   AF-T1CC60-F1
#
_cell.length_a   1.000
_cell.length_b   1.000
_cell.length_c   1.000
_cell.angle_alpha   90.00
_cell.angle_beta   90.00
_cell.angle_gamma   90.00
#
_symmetry.space_group_name_H-M   'P 1'
#
loop_
_entity.id
_entity.type
_entity.pdbx_description
1 polymer ?
#
loop_
_entity_poly.entity_id
_entity_poly.type
_entity_poly.pdbx_seq_one_letter_code
_entity_poly.pdbx_strand_id
1 'polypeptide(L)'
;GEEVEKLASAVLWGSDTVMDLSTGSDIHETREWILRNAPVPIGTVPIYQALEKVNGHAEALDWPVFRDTLIEQAEQGVDYFTIHAGVRLAHIPLTTERVTGIVSRGGSILAFWCLSHHEENFLYTHFDELCEILAAYDVSISLGDGLRPGSIADANDEAQFAELRTLGELTRRAWSHDVQVMIEGPGHIPLQHIPENVEKEIALCDGAPFYTL
;
A
#
# COMPACT_ATOMS: atom_id res chain seq x y z
N GLY A 1 -13.08 -10.67 20.60
CA GLY A 1 -11.61 -10.64 20.76
C GLY A 1 -11.17 -9.19 20.84
N GLU A 2 -10.01 -8.93 21.44
CA GLU A 2 -9.45 -7.57 21.67
C GLU A 2 -9.47 -6.67 20.42
N GLU A 3 -9.23 -7.24 19.23
CA GLU A 3 -9.23 -6.49 17.96
C GLU A 3 -10.61 -5.92 17.56
N VAL A 4 -11.69 -6.64 17.83
CA VAL A 4 -13.06 -6.14 17.58
C VAL A 4 -13.42 -5.01 18.55
N GLU A 5 -12.90 -5.05 19.78
CA GLU A 5 -13.09 -3.97 20.76
C GLU A 5 -12.32 -2.70 20.35
N LYS A 6 -11.13 -2.86 19.77
CA LYS A 6 -10.36 -1.75 19.18
C LYS A 6 -11.10 -1.12 18.00
N LEU A 7 -11.65 -1.92 17.08
CA LEU A 7 -12.52 -1.46 15.99
C LEU A 7 -13.70 -0.64 16.53
N ALA A 8 -14.47 -1.21 17.47
CA ALA A 8 -15.63 -0.54 18.05
C ALA A 8 -15.25 0.79 18.73
N SER A 9 -14.11 0.81 19.43
CA SER A 9 -13.60 2.02 20.08
C SER A 9 -13.19 3.08 19.06
N ALA A 10 -12.47 2.72 18.00
CA ALA A 10 -12.05 3.66 16.96
C ALA A 10 -13.25 4.31 16.26
N VAL A 11 -14.24 3.50 15.85
CA VAL A 11 -15.46 3.98 15.21
C VAL A 11 -16.28 4.86 16.16
N LEU A 12 -16.41 4.47 17.43
CA LEU A 12 -17.13 5.28 18.43
C LEU A 12 -16.56 6.70 18.56
N TRP A 13 -15.24 6.85 18.42
CA TRP A 13 -14.54 8.13 18.52
C TRP A 13 -14.32 8.85 17.19
N GLY A 14 -14.91 8.34 16.10
CA GLY A 14 -15.00 9.05 14.82
C GLY A 14 -14.00 8.64 13.74
N SER A 15 -13.43 7.44 13.80
CA SER A 15 -12.68 6.90 12.65
C SER A 15 -13.62 6.59 11.48
N ASP A 16 -13.39 7.25 10.34
CA ASP A 16 -14.20 7.08 9.10
C ASP A 16 -13.90 5.77 8.36
N THR A 17 -12.68 5.26 8.47
CA THR A 17 -12.25 3.94 7.99
C THR A 17 -11.28 3.32 8.99
N VAL A 18 -11.08 1.99 8.93
CA VAL A 18 -10.11 1.28 9.76
C VAL A 18 -9.29 0.35 8.89
N MET A 19 -7.99 0.23 9.14
CA MET A 19 -7.16 -0.78 8.47
C MET A 19 -6.83 -1.93 9.42
N ASP A 20 -7.03 -3.17 8.96
CA ASP A 20 -6.47 -4.34 9.61
C ASP A 20 -5.02 -4.56 9.13
N LEU A 21 -4.07 -4.24 10.01
CA LEU A 21 -2.63 -4.33 9.77
C LEU A 21 -2.00 -5.53 10.50
N SER A 22 -2.82 -6.54 10.83
CA SER A 22 -2.38 -7.75 11.52
C SER A 22 -1.25 -8.46 10.77
N THR A 23 -0.31 -9.02 11.55
CA THR A 23 0.81 -9.85 11.08
C THR A 23 0.93 -11.07 11.98
N GLY A 24 1.54 -12.15 11.52
CA GLY A 24 1.66 -13.40 12.26
C GLY A 24 0.51 -14.38 12.01
N SER A 25 0.10 -15.13 13.04
CA SER A 25 -0.94 -16.16 12.92
C SER A 25 -2.35 -15.57 12.88
N ASP A 26 -3.30 -16.35 12.33
CA ASP A 26 -4.75 -16.10 12.43
C ASP A 26 -5.23 -14.77 11.83
N ILE A 27 -4.47 -14.18 10.90
CA ILE A 27 -4.84 -12.95 10.17
C ILE A 27 -6.21 -13.11 9.50
N HIS A 28 -6.45 -14.24 8.84
CA HIS A 28 -7.71 -14.50 8.14
C HIS A 28 -8.92 -14.47 9.09
N GLU A 29 -8.84 -15.19 10.20
CA GLU A 29 -9.93 -15.29 11.18
C GLU A 29 -10.15 -13.96 11.91
N THR A 30 -9.05 -13.28 12.30
CA THR A 30 -9.11 -11.96 12.93
C THR A 30 -9.83 -10.96 12.03
N ARG A 31 -9.44 -10.90 10.75
CA ARG A 31 -10.05 -10.03 9.76
C ARG A 31 -11.52 -10.36 9.51
N GLU A 32 -11.89 -11.64 9.48
CA GLU A 32 -13.29 -12.05 9.33
C GLU A 32 -14.16 -11.45 10.45
N TRP A 33 -13.70 -11.56 11.70
CA TRP A 33 -14.42 -10.96 12.84
C TRP A 33 -14.50 -9.44 12.75
N ILE A 34 -13.43 -8.76 12.30
CA ILE A 34 -13.43 -7.30 12.07
C ILE A 34 -14.46 -6.94 11.02
N LEU A 35 -14.40 -7.54 9.83
CA LEU A 35 -15.28 -7.24 8.70
C LEU A 35 -16.76 -7.48 9.01
N ARG A 36 -17.09 -8.56 9.73
CA ARG A 36 -18.48 -8.86 10.11
C ARG A 36 -19.05 -7.90 11.17
N ASN A 37 -18.21 -7.09 11.84
CA ASN A 37 -18.63 -6.14 12.88
C ASN A 37 -18.33 -4.68 12.52
N ALA A 38 -17.72 -4.40 11.37
CA ALA A 38 -17.35 -3.06 10.94
C ALA A 38 -18.52 -2.35 10.25
N PRO A 39 -18.97 -1.18 10.75
CA PRO A 39 -19.92 -0.33 10.04
C PRO A 39 -19.22 0.69 9.11
N VAL A 40 -17.90 0.60 8.97
CA VAL A 40 -17.04 1.50 8.19
C VAL A 40 -16.16 0.69 7.25
N PRO A 41 -15.64 1.28 6.16
CA PRO A 41 -14.72 0.59 5.25
C PRO A 41 -13.48 0.05 5.97
N ILE A 42 -13.08 -1.16 5.60
CA ILE A 42 -11.89 -1.85 6.06
C ILE A 42 -10.83 -1.89 4.97
N GLY A 43 -9.64 -1.38 5.28
CA GLY A 43 -8.46 -1.50 4.44
C GLY A 43 -7.50 -2.57 4.92
N THR A 44 -6.63 -3.05 4.03
CA THR A 44 -5.53 -3.95 4.38
C THR A 44 -4.27 -3.65 3.57
N VAL A 45 -3.16 -4.29 3.93
CA VAL A 45 -1.94 -4.36 3.11
C VAL A 45 -1.71 -5.82 2.73
N PRO A 46 -2.20 -6.31 1.56
CA PRO A 46 -2.20 -7.74 1.23
C PRO A 46 -0.83 -8.42 1.29
N ILE A 47 0.26 -7.66 1.08
CA ILE A 47 1.62 -8.18 1.12
C ILE A 47 1.99 -8.74 2.50
N TYR A 48 1.35 -8.29 3.58
CA TYR A 48 1.61 -8.79 4.93
C TYR A 48 1.14 -10.22 5.09
N GLN A 49 -0.08 -10.52 4.63
CA GLN A 49 -0.58 -11.89 4.65
C GLN A 49 0.15 -12.77 3.63
N ALA A 50 0.46 -12.24 2.44
CA ALA A 50 1.25 -12.98 1.45
C ALA A 50 2.63 -13.39 2.00
N LEU A 51 3.26 -12.50 2.77
CA LEU A 51 4.54 -12.79 3.44
C LEU A 51 4.42 -13.91 4.48
N GLU A 52 3.33 -13.96 5.25
CA GLU A 52 3.07 -15.07 6.17
C GLU A 52 2.86 -16.41 5.44
N LYS A 53 2.20 -16.40 4.27
CA LYS A 53 2.00 -17.61 3.44
C LYS A 53 3.33 -18.23 2.97
N VAL A 54 4.40 -17.42 2.91
CA VAL A 54 5.76 -17.86 2.60
C VAL A 54 6.68 -17.90 3.82
N ASN A 55 6.10 -17.98 5.03
CA ASN A 55 6.81 -18.09 6.32
C ASN A 55 7.80 -16.94 6.59
N GLY A 56 7.49 -15.72 6.15
CA GLY A 56 8.35 -14.57 6.36
C GLY A 56 9.51 -14.43 5.37
N HIS A 57 9.66 -15.37 4.43
CA HIS A 57 10.70 -15.32 3.40
C HIS A 57 10.28 -14.41 2.26
N ALA A 58 10.67 -13.15 2.34
CA ALA A 58 10.31 -12.16 1.33
C ALA A 58 10.76 -12.59 -0.07
N GLU A 59 11.91 -13.24 -0.23
CA GLU A 59 12.40 -13.81 -1.48
C GLU A 59 11.55 -14.96 -2.05
N ALA A 60 10.69 -15.58 -1.25
CA ALA A 60 9.80 -16.64 -1.70
C ALA A 60 8.43 -16.10 -2.16
N LEU A 61 8.19 -14.78 -2.06
CA LEU A 61 6.99 -14.16 -2.63
C LEU A 61 6.99 -14.29 -4.16
N ASP A 62 5.83 -14.56 -4.72
CA ASP A 62 5.59 -14.53 -6.16
C ASP A 62 4.17 -14.00 -6.46
N TRP A 63 3.90 -13.78 -7.75
CA TRP A 63 2.60 -13.32 -8.19
C TRP A 63 1.46 -14.30 -7.81
N PRO A 64 1.56 -15.62 -8.02
CA PRO A 64 0.53 -16.56 -7.58
C PRO A 64 0.13 -16.45 -6.09
N VAL A 65 1.10 -16.40 -5.17
CA VAL A 65 0.81 -16.26 -3.73
C VAL A 65 0.10 -14.93 -3.44
N PHE A 66 0.55 -13.85 -4.08
CA PHE A 66 -0.06 -12.54 -3.89
C PHE A 66 -1.47 -12.48 -4.48
N ARG A 67 -1.67 -12.98 -5.70
CA ARG A 67 -2.96 -13.07 -6.38
C ARG A 67 -3.99 -13.84 -5.56
N ASP A 68 -3.62 -15.02 -5.06
CA ASP A 68 -4.51 -15.83 -4.22
C ASP A 68 -4.84 -15.10 -2.91
N THR A 69 -3.94 -14.26 -2.40
CA THR A 69 -4.21 -13.40 -1.23
C THR A 69 -5.16 -12.25 -1.54
N LEU A 70 -5.06 -11.62 -2.72
CA LEU A 70 -6.02 -10.60 -3.15
C LEU A 70 -7.44 -11.17 -3.24
N ILE A 71 -7.59 -12.32 -3.91
CA ILE A 71 -8.89 -12.99 -4.09
C ILE A 71 -9.49 -13.36 -2.74
N GLU A 72 -8.69 -13.97 -1.86
CA GLU A 72 -9.13 -14.35 -0.51
C GLU A 72 -9.65 -13.14 0.27
N GLN A 73 -8.93 -12.01 0.26
CA GLN A 73 -9.36 -10.81 0.98
C GLN A 73 -10.55 -10.10 0.34
N ALA A 74 -10.63 -10.09 -1.00
CA ALA A 74 -11.75 -9.53 -1.73
C ALA A 74 -13.03 -10.33 -1.47
N GLU A 75 -12.95 -11.67 -1.42
CA GLU A 75 -14.07 -12.54 -1.06
C GLU A 75 -14.55 -12.34 0.39
N GLN A 76 -13.65 -11.97 1.30
CA GLN A 76 -14.04 -11.58 2.66
C GLN A 76 -14.77 -10.23 2.68
N GLY A 77 -14.55 -9.36 1.70
CA GLY A 77 -15.17 -8.04 1.59
C GLY A 77 -14.32 -6.89 2.12
N VAL A 78 -12.99 -6.97 1.97
CA VAL A 78 -12.10 -5.80 2.19
C VAL A 78 -12.41 -4.72 1.15
N ASP A 79 -12.54 -3.47 1.58
CA ASP A 79 -12.99 -2.37 0.72
C ASP A 79 -11.85 -1.71 -0.07
N TYR A 80 -10.64 -1.68 0.48
CA TYR A 80 -9.47 -1.16 -0.22
C TYR A 80 -8.15 -1.83 0.15
N PHE A 81 -7.23 -1.88 -0.81
CA PHE A 81 -5.90 -2.46 -0.62
C PHE A 81 -4.79 -1.43 -0.78
N THR A 82 -3.89 -1.36 0.20
CA THR A 82 -2.61 -0.69 0.03
C THR A 82 -1.66 -1.55 -0.80
N ILE A 83 -1.39 -1.10 -2.03
CA ILE A 83 -0.54 -1.79 -3.00
C ILE A 83 0.71 -0.95 -3.30
N HIS A 84 1.87 -1.47 -2.92
CA HIS A 84 3.16 -0.80 -3.05
C HIS A 84 3.80 -1.04 -4.44
N ALA A 85 3.03 -0.88 -5.51
CA ALA A 85 3.50 -1.08 -6.89
C ALA A 85 4.42 0.05 -7.40
N GLY A 86 4.53 1.17 -6.65
CA GLY A 86 5.43 2.28 -6.96
C GLY A 86 6.90 2.04 -6.60
N VAL A 87 7.19 1.02 -5.78
CA VAL A 87 8.56 0.64 -5.38
C VAL A 87 9.22 -0.11 -6.53
N ARG A 88 9.79 0.64 -7.48
CA ARG A 88 10.48 0.07 -8.63
C ARG A 88 11.93 -0.27 -8.31
N LEU A 89 12.49 -1.29 -8.97
CA LEU A 89 13.89 -1.69 -8.80
C LEU A 89 14.85 -0.50 -9.00
N ALA A 90 14.59 0.32 -10.02
CA ALA A 90 15.39 1.51 -10.33
C ALA A 90 15.32 2.61 -9.26
N HIS A 91 14.31 2.61 -8.39
CA HIS A 91 14.15 3.63 -7.35
C HIS A 91 14.90 3.28 -6.06
N ILE A 92 15.18 2.00 -5.81
CA ILE A 92 15.81 1.54 -4.57
C ILE A 92 17.17 2.21 -4.32
N PRO A 93 18.08 2.33 -5.30
CA PRO A 93 19.35 3.03 -5.11
C PRO A 93 19.22 4.50 -4.71
N LEU A 94 18.09 5.16 -5.00
CA LEU A 94 17.86 6.56 -4.62
C LEU A 94 17.74 6.73 -3.10
N THR A 95 17.49 5.65 -2.36
CA THR A 95 17.35 5.67 -0.90
C THR A 95 18.66 5.46 -0.14
N THR A 96 19.78 5.20 -0.81
CA THR A 96 21.06 4.85 -0.14
C THR A 96 21.63 5.99 0.69
N GLU A 97 21.36 7.23 0.30
CA GLU A 97 21.84 8.43 0.99
C GLU A 97 20.85 8.94 2.07
N ARG A 98 19.71 8.25 2.26
CA ARG A 98 18.74 8.62 3.30
C ARG A 98 19.29 8.37 4.69
N VAL A 99 18.91 9.24 5.62
CA VAL A 99 19.20 9.08 7.06
C VAL A 99 18.45 7.89 7.64
N THR A 100 17.20 7.66 7.21
CA THR A 100 16.34 6.59 7.75
C THR A 100 16.00 5.48 6.76
N GLY A 101 16.54 5.55 5.54
CA GLY A 101 16.33 4.52 4.51
C GLY A 101 14.85 4.38 4.10
N ILE A 102 14.41 3.13 3.97
CA ILE A 102 13.02 2.77 3.63
C ILE A 102 12.29 2.41 4.93
N VAL A 103 11.34 3.25 5.35
CA VAL A 103 10.57 3.05 6.60
C VAL A 103 9.19 2.41 6.39
N SER A 104 8.75 2.26 5.13
CA SER A 104 7.54 1.49 4.83
C SER A 104 7.82 0.00 5.01
N ARG A 105 6.98 -0.68 5.80
CA ARG A 105 7.06 -2.14 5.95
C ARG A 105 6.78 -2.83 4.60
N GLY A 106 5.69 -2.49 3.92
CA GLY A 106 5.38 -3.04 2.60
C GLY A 106 6.44 -2.68 1.55
N GLY A 107 6.92 -1.44 1.58
CA GLY A 107 7.98 -0.98 0.67
C GLY A 107 9.31 -1.70 0.86
N SER A 108 9.73 -1.93 2.11
CA SER A 108 10.97 -2.65 2.42
C SER A 108 10.91 -4.14 2.05
N ILE A 109 9.75 -4.79 2.20
CA ILE A 109 9.53 -6.17 1.74
C ILE A 109 9.77 -6.27 0.23
N LEU A 110 9.16 -5.36 -0.55
CA LEU A 110 9.30 -5.37 -2.02
C LEU A 110 10.68 -4.93 -2.48
N ALA A 111 11.30 -3.96 -1.81
CA ALA A 111 12.68 -3.58 -2.11
C ALA A 111 13.64 -4.76 -1.92
N PHE A 112 13.49 -5.52 -0.82
CA PHE A 112 14.26 -6.74 -0.59
C PHE A 112 14.00 -7.81 -1.66
N TRP A 113 12.73 -8.03 -2.03
CA TRP A 113 12.38 -8.97 -3.09
C TRP A 113 13.02 -8.60 -4.43
N CYS A 114 12.93 -7.32 -4.83
CA CYS A 114 13.51 -6.82 -6.08
C CYS A 114 15.03 -7.00 -6.10
N LEU A 115 15.71 -6.69 -4.99
CA LEU A 115 17.17 -6.84 -4.88
C LEU A 115 17.62 -8.31 -4.88
N SER A 116 16.83 -9.20 -4.28
CA SER A 116 17.16 -10.64 -4.18
C SER A 116 17.08 -11.34 -5.55
N HIS A 117 16.12 -10.95 -6.38
CA HIS A 117 15.93 -11.50 -7.73
C HIS A 117 16.63 -10.68 -8.82
N HIS A 118 16.96 -9.43 -8.52
CA HIS A 118 17.36 -8.43 -9.51
C HIS A 118 16.31 -8.25 -10.63
N GLU A 119 15.04 -8.28 -10.23
CA GLU A 119 13.87 -8.18 -11.11
C GLU A 119 13.02 -6.96 -10.74
N GLU A 120 12.21 -6.49 -11.69
CA GLU A 120 11.24 -5.41 -11.43
C GLU A 120 10.11 -5.92 -10.52
N ASN A 121 9.59 -5.03 -9.68
CA ASN A 121 8.53 -5.32 -8.72
C ASN A 121 7.34 -6.04 -9.38
N PHE A 122 7.04 -7.26 -8.94
CA PHE A 122 5.98 -8.06 -9.54
C PHE A 122 4.59 -7.41 -9.42
N LEU A 123 4.36 -6.53 -8.43
CA LEU A 123 3.13 -5.75 -8.33
C LEU A 123 3.00 -4.71 -9.43
N TYR A 124 4.13 -4.15 -9.89
CA TYR A 124 4.17 -3.21 -11.02
C TYR A 124 3.98 -3.95 -12.35
N THR A 125 4.62 -5.11 -12.52
CA THR A 125 4.56 -5.87 -13.78
C THR A 125 3.21 -6.56 -13.99
N HIS A 126 2.56 -7.04 -12.93
CA HIS A 126 1.22 -7.66 -12.97
C HIS A 126 0.08 -6.68 -12.64
N PHE A 127 0.34 -5.36 -12.66
CA PHE A 127 -0.65 -4.38 -12.19
C PHE A 127 -1.99 -4.41 -12.95
N ASP A 128 -1.99 -4.74 -14.24
CA ASP A 128 -3.22 -4.82 -15.03
C ASP A 128 -4.07 -6.05 -14.64
N GLU A 129 -3.43 -7.21 -14.41
CA GLU A 129 -4.09 -8.42 -13.88
C GLU A 129 -4.61 -8.20 -12.45
N LEU A 130 -3.85 -7.45 -11.63
CA LEU A 130 -4.30 -6.98 -10.33
C LEU A 130 -5.58 -6.14 -10.46
N CYS A 131 -5.61 -5.17 -11.39
CA CYS A 131 -6.79 -4.34 -11.62
C CYS A 131 -8.02 -5.15 -12.05
N GLU A 132 -7.86 -6.15 -12.91
CA GLU A 132 -8.95 -7.05 -13.32
C GLU A 132 -9.57 -7.79 -12.12
N ILE A 133 -8.74 -8.22 -11.17
CA ILE A 133 -9.23 -8.86 -9.94
C ILE A 133 -10.02 -7.86 -9.11
N LEU A 134 -9.47 -6.67 -8.86
CA LEU A 134 -10.12 -5.69 -7.99
C LEU A 134 -11.43 -5.15 -8.58
N ALA A 135 -11.49 -4.99 -9.91
CA ALA A 135 -12.70 -4.59 -10.62
C ALA A 135 -13.85 -5.60 -10.44
N ALA A 136 -13.55 -6.90 -10.29
CA ALA A 136 -14.57 -7.94 -10.11
C ALA A 136 -15.29 -7.86 -8.75
N TYR A 137 -14.68 -7.20 -7.75
CA TYR A 137 -15.19 -7.10 -6.38
C TYR A 137 -15.44 -5.65 -5.94
N ASP A 138 -15.20 -4.65 -6.79
CA ASP A 138 -15.23 -3.22 -6.48
C ASP A 138 -14.31 -2.83 -5.30
N VAL A 139 -13.10 -3.39 -5.28
CA VAL A 139 -12.08 -3.05 -4.28
C VAL A 139 -11.29 -1.85 -4.78
N SER A 140 -11.19 -0.80 -3.96
CA SER A 140 -10.39 0.38 -4.30
C SER A 140 -8.89 0.12 -4.10
N ILE A 141 -8.04 0.76 -4.91
CA ILE A 141 -6.59 0.74 -4.72
C ILE A 141 -6.18 1.97 -3.90
N SER A 142 -5.52 1.73 -2.77
CA SER A 142 -4.67 2.71 -2.10
C SER A 142 -3.24 2.52 -2.62
N LEU A 143 -2.78 3.38 -3.50
CA LEU A 143 -1.42 3.26 -4.07
C LEU A 143 -0.39 3.67 -3.02
N GLY A 144 0.30 2.67 -2.46
CA GLY A 144 1.13 2.82 -1.27
C GLY A 144 2.42 3.61 -1.48
N ASP A 145 2.82 4.37 -0.46
CA ASP A 145 4.02 5.22 -0.44
C ASP A 145 5.25 4.47 0.13
N GLY A 146 5.66 3.41 -0.58
CA GLY A 146 6.74 2.53 -0.16
C GLY A 146 8.08 3.22 0.10
N LEU A 147 8.32 4.36 -0.55
CA LEU A 147 9.51 5.20 -0.42
C LEU A 147 9.21 6.52 0.30
N ARG A 148 8.19 6.59 1.16
CA ARG A 148 7.96 7.79 2.00
C ARG A 148 9.14 8.15 2.90
N PRO A 149 9.31 9.43 3.28
CA PRO A 149 10.38 9.86 4.18
C PRO A 149 10.09 9.46 5.63
N GLY A 150 11.06 8.80 6.27
CA GLY A 150 11.04 8.45 7.69
C GLY A 150 11.66 9.50 8.61
N SER A 151 12.21 10.57 8.03
CA SER A 151 12.76 11.69 8.77
C SER A 151 12.61 12.98 7.96
N ILE A 152 12.64 14.13 8.66
CA ILE A 152 12.60 15.45 8.02
C ILE A 152 13.79 15.66 7.06
N ALA A 153 14.92 14.98 7.29
CA ALA A 153 16.09 15.07 6.42
C ALA A 153 15.88 14.39 5.06
N ASP A 154 14.99 13.40 5.00
CA ASP A 154 14.70 12.61 3.81
C ASP A 154 13.48 13.16 3.04
N ALA A 155 12.83 14.22 3.57
CA ALA A 155 11.63 14.82 3.01
C ALA A 155 11.87 15.43 1.62
N ASN A 156 10.96 15.15 0.68
CA ASN A 156 10.93 15.68 -0.69
C ASN A 156 12.15 15.26 -1.53
N ASP A 157 12.75 14.12 -1.20
CA ASP A 157 13.91 13.61 -1.93
C ASP A 157 13.53 12.98 -3.28
N GLU A 158 14.55 12.55 -4.02
CA GLU A 158 14.37 11.98 -5.36
C GLU A 158 13.60 10.66 -5.33
N ALA A 159 13.84 9.81 -4.32
CA ALA A 159 13.17 8.52 -4.19
C ALA A 159 11.66 8.67 -3.98
N GLN A 160 11.26 9.59 -3.09
CA GLN A 160 9.86 9.88 -2.80
C GLN A 160 9.13 10.35 -4.06
N PHE A 161 9.68 11.34 -4.77
CA PHE A 161 9.01 11.87 -5.96
C PHE A 161 9.13 10.95 -7.18
N ALA A 162 10.13 10.08 -7.24
CA ALA A 162 10.20 9.02 -8.25
C ALA A 162 9.05 8.04 -8.10
N GLU A 163 8.77 7.60 -6.86
CA GLU A 163 7.60 6.78 -6.58
C GLU A 163 6.29 7.51 -6.92
N LEU A 164 6.11 8.76 -6.47
CA LEU A 164 4.89 9.54 -6.74
C LEU A 164 4.57 9.65 -8.25
N ARG A 165 5.59 9.84 -9.10
CA ARG A 165 5.40 9.85 -10.56
C ARG A 165 4.90 8.50 -11.09
N THR A 166 5.44 7.40 -10.57
CA THR A 166 4.96 6.05 -10.89
C THR A 166 3.54 5.85 -10.41
N LEU A 167 3.18 6.34 -9.22
CA LEU A 167 1.81 6.23 -8.72
C LEU A 167 0.83 6.93 -9.67
N GLY A 168 1.16 8.11 -10.18
CA GLY A 168 0.33 8.77 -11.20
C GLY A 168 0.19 7.98 -12.51
N GLU A 169 1.24 7.28 -12.96
CA GLU A 169 1.13 6.33 -14.08
C GLU A 169 0.16 5.18 -13.76
N LEU A 170 0.30 4.58 -12.58
CA LEU A 170 -0.54 3.47 -12.12
C LEU A 170 -2.00 3.90 -11.91
N THR A 171 -2.27 5.13 -11.47
CA THR A 171 -3.61 5.70 -11.39
C THR A 171 -4.32 5.65 -12.74
N ARG A 172 -3.66 6.14 -13.80
CA ARG A 172 -4.23 6.13 -15.15
C ARG A 172 -4.44 4.72 -15.68
N ARG A 173 -3.54 3.79 -15.34
CA ARG A 173 -3.71 2.36 -15.67
C ARG A 173 -4.92 1.78 -14.96
N ALA A 174 -5.05 1.95 -13.64
CA ALA A 174 -6.20 1.47 -12.87
C ALA A 174 -7.54 2.05 -13.37
N TRP A 175 -7.58 3.35 -13.68
CA TRP A 175 -8.77 3.99 -14.27
C TRP A 175 -9.15 3.42 -15.64
N SER A 176 -8.19 2.93 -16.43
CA SER A 176 -8.51 2.25 -17.70
C SER A 176 -9.21 0.89 -17.51
N HIS A 177 -9.16 0.34 -16.30
CA HIS A 177 -9.89 -0.85 -15.86
C HIS A 177 -11.11 -0.52 -15.00
N ASP A 178 -11.53 0.76 -14.93
CA ASP A 178 -12.61 1.25 -14.07
C ASP A 178 -12.41 0.95 -12.55
N VAL A 179 -11.15 0.85 -12.10
CA VAL A 179 -10.81 0.64 -10.68
C VAL A 179 -10.63 1.97 -9.96
N GLN A 180 -11.26 2.12 -8.80
CA GLN A 180 -11.17 3.29 -7.93
C GLN A 180 -9.77 3.41 -7.31
N VAL A 181 -9.22 4.62 -7.21
CA VAL A 181 -7.84 4.85 -6.74
C VAL A 181 -7.78 6.02 -5.77
N MET A 182 -7.00 5.87 -4.69
CA MET A 182 -6.42 6.94 -3.89
C MET A 182 -4.90 6.77 -3.80
N ILE A 183 -4.17 7.85 -3.54
CA ILE A 183 -2.71 7.88 -3.47
C ILE A 183 -2.30 8.00 -2.01
N GLU A 184 -1.39 7.15 -1.54
CA GLU A 184 -0.76 7.36 -0.24
C GLU A 184 0.37 8.37 -0.33
N GLY A 185 0.52 9.17 0.72
CA GLY A 185 1.38 10.33 0.77
C GLY A 185 2.25 10.38 2.00
N PRO A 186 3.30 11.21 1.94
CA PRO A 186 4.46 11.12 2.79
C PRO A 186 4.18 11.27 4.28
N GLY A 187 5.15 10.69 5.00
CA GLY A 187 5.35 10.76 6.44
C GLY A 187 5.97 12.06 6.95
N HIS A 188 7.25 11.98 7.30
CA HIS A 188 7.93 13.03 8.06
C HIS A 188 8.28 14.25 7.19
N ILE A 189 7.37 15.22 7.09
CA ILE A 189 7.54 16.44 6.30
C ILE A 189 7.59 17.68 7.21
N PRO A 190 8.58 18.58 7.06
CA PRO A 190 8.56 19.86 7.77
C PRO A 190 7.50 20.79 7.17
N LEU A 191 6.86 21.62 8.01
CA LEU A 191 5.68 22.43 7.62
C LEU A 191 5.85 23.20 6.30
N GLN A 192 7.02 23.77 6.04
CA GLN A 192 7.29 24.55 4.83
C GLN A 192 7.31 23.72 3.53
N HIS A 193 7.42 22.40 3.62
CA HIS A 193 7.45 21.48 2.48
C HIS A 193 6.08 20.81 2.22
N ILE A 194 5.10 20.96 3.12
CA ILE A 194 3.75 20.39 2.93
C ILE A 194 3.09 20.89 1.63
N PRO A 195 3.10 22.20 1.29
CA PRO A 195 2.45 22.68 0.07
C PRO A 195 2.99 22.02 -1.20
N GLU A 196 4.31 21.83 -1.29
CA GLU A 196 4.95 21.20 -2.44
C GLU A 196 4.45 19.76 -2.65
N ASN A 197 4.23 19.00 -1.57
CA ASN A 197 3.73 17.62 -1.66
C ASN A 197 2.31 17.57 -2.23
N VAL A 198 1.43 18.43 -1.72
CA VAL A 198 0.03 18.51 -2.20
C VAL A 198 -0.01 18.98 -3.65
N GLU A 199 0.75 20.01 -4.01
CA GLU A 199 0.81 20.52 -5.40
C GLU A 199 1.34 19.46 -6.38
N LYS A 200 2.37 18.71 -5.99
CA LYS A 200 2.93 17.65 -6.83
C LYS A 200 1.99 16.46 -6.97
N GLU A 201 1.32 16.03 -5.91
CA GLU A 201 0.38 14.92 -6.01
C GLU A 201 -0.76 15.27 -6.99
N ILE A 202 -1.41 16.43 -6.81
CA ILE A 202 -2.48 16.87 -7.70
C ILE A 202 -2.01 16.89 -9.16
N ALA A 203 -0.81 17.41 -9.41
CA ALA A 203 -0.26 17.55 -10.75
C ALA A 203 0.18 16.22 -11.39
N LEU A 204 0.69 15.26 -10.59
CA LEU A 204 1.25 14.01 -11.09
C LEU A 204 0.23 12.87 -11.15
N CYS A 205 -0.75 12.90 -10.24
CA CYS A 205 -1.75 11.85 -10.01
C CYS A 205 -3.16 12.26 -10.46
N ASP A 206 -3.28 13.27 -11.33
CA ASP A 206 -4.51 13.68 -12.01
C ASP A 206 -5.65 14.07 -11.04
N GLY A 207 -5.30 14.59 -9.85
CA GLY A 207 -6.25 15.00 -8.83
C GLY A 207 -6.98 13.84 -8.13
N ALA A 208 -6.39 12.64 -8.12
CA ALA A 208 -6.86 11.53 -7.30
C ALA A 208 -6.91 11.92 -5.80
N PRO A 209 -7.75 11.26 -4.96
CA PRO A 209 -7.75 11.49 -3.53
C PRO A 209 -6.39 11.17 -2.89
N PHE A 210 -5.92 12.02 -1.98
CA PHE A 210 -4.61 11.90 -1.32
C PHE A 210 -4.76 11.49 0.16
N TYR A 211 -4.05 10.45 0.59
CA TYR A 211 -4.11 9.83 1.91
C TYR A 211 -2.74 9.84 2.60
N THR A 212 -2.53 10.70 3.60
CA THR A 212 -1.21 10.96 4.21
C THR A 212 -1.06 10.37 5.62
N LEU A 213 0.16 9.98 6.00
CA LEU A 213 0.50 9.44 7.33
C LEU A 213 1.35 10.40 8.19
#